data_AF-A0A259K1D2-F1
#
_entry.id   AF-A0A259K1D2-F1
#
_cell.length_a   1.000
_cell.length_b   1.000
_cell.length_c   1.000
_cell.angle_alpha   90.00
_cell.angle_beta   90.00
_cell.angle_gamma   90.00
#
_symmetry.space_group_name_H-M   'P 1'
#
loop_
_entity.id
_entity.type
_entity.pdbx_description
1 polymer ?
#
loop_
_entity_poly.entity_id
_entity_poly.type
_entity_poly.pdbx_seq_one_letter_code
_entity_poly.pdbx_strand_id
1 'polypeptide(L)'
;AFEAFGTEIAEGRVEEYFALDLQTHRAIYSAAGNGLIHGILVNLLDKVHWIQRTSVGSPRPTSALGEIRDLLAALESRDAERAAHVMRTHILRTAKFRNLPAGAPATEAETPAQSKEKAEPMRRRNRAAG
;
A
#
# COMPACT_ATOMS: atom_id res chain seq x y z
N ALA A 1 9.88 12.35 7.23
CA ALA A 1 9.03 12.56 6.04
C ALA A 1 7.64 11.93 6.22
N PHE A 2 7.51 10.62 6.45
CA PHE A 2 6.22 9.94 6.63
C PHE A 2 5.38 10.42 7.83
N GLU A 3 6.02 10.76 8.95
CA GLU A 3 5.34 11.34 10.13
C GLU A 3 4.51 12.59 9.80
N ALA A 4 4.93 13.37 8.80
CA ALA A 4 4.21 14.58 8.39
C ALA A 4 2.86 14.25 7.71
N PHE A 5 2.73 13.07 7.09
CA PHE A 5 1.51 12.66 6.40
C PHE A 5 0.44 12.06 7.33
N GLY A 6 0.78 11.64 8.55
CA GLY A 6 -0.17 10.97 9.44
C GLY A 6 -0.68 9.63 8.87
N THR A 7 -1.95 9.29 9.10
CA THR A 7 -2.59 8.08 8.54
C THR A 7 -3.38 8.35 7.26
N GLU A 8 -3.63 9.62 6.93
CA GLU A 8 -4.45 10.03 5.78
C GLU A 8 -3.84 11.21 5.04
N ILE A 9 -4.02 11.23 3.73
CA ILE A 9 -3.57 12.35 2.90
C ILE A 9 -4.75 13.28 2.70
N ALA A 10 -4.73 14.42 3.41
CA ALA A 10 -5.66 15.51 3.20
C ALA A 10 -5.67 15.96 1.73
N GLU A 11 -6.81 16.44 1.22
CA GLU A 11 -7.02 16.82 -0.19
C GLU A 11 -5.99 17.84 -0.74
N GLY A 12 -5.29 18.58 0.12
CA GLY A 12 -4.22 19.51 -0.26
C GLY A 12 -2.80 18.92 -0.37
N ARG A 13 -2.58 17.65 0.01
CA ARG A 13 -1.24 17.02 0.08
C ARG A 13 -0.99 15.93 -0.96
N VAL A 14 -1.84 15.89 -1.98
CA VAL A 14 -1.78 14.88 -3.05
C VAL A 14 -0.48 14.99 -3.83
N GLU A 15 -0.02 16.21 -4.10
CA GLU A 15 1.24 16.42 -4.81
C GLU A 15 2.46 16.04 -3.97
N GLU A 16 2.41 16.27 -2.66
CA GLU A 16 3.45 15.81 -1.74
C GLU A 16 3.52 14.27 -1.73
N TYR A 17 2.37 13.60 -1.80
CA TYR A 17 2.32 12.14 -1.94
C TYR A 17 2.89 11.67 -3.28
N PHE A 18 2.54 12.28 -4.41
CA PHE A 18 3.11 11.89 -5.69
C PHE A 18 4.63 12.09 -5.73
N ALA A 19 5.13 13.15 -5.10
CA ALA A 19 6.57 13.34 -4.94
C ALA A 19 7.21 12.23 -4.09
N LEU A 20 6.57 11.84 -2.98
CA LEU A 20 7.03 10.76 -2.12
C LEU A 20 7.03 9.39 -2.83
N ASP A 21 5.97 9.09 -3.55
CA ASP A 21 5.78 7.88 -4.35
C ASP A 21 6.91 7.74 -5.41
N LEU A 22 7.15 8.82 -6.16
CA LEU A 22 8.24 8.90 -7.14
C LEU A 22 9.62 8.71 -6.50
N GLN A 23 9.88 9.37 -5.37
CA GLN A 23 11.15 9.26 -4.65
C GLN A 23 11.37 7.84 -4.13
N THR A 24 10.33 7.20 -3.61
CA THR A 24 10.38 5.82 -3.10
C THR A 24 10.78 4.84 -4.20
N HIS A 25 10.12 4.90 -5.35
CA HIS A 25 10.46 4.06 -6.50
C HIS A 25 11.91 4.26 -6.95
N ARG A 26 12.34 5.52 -7.12
CA ARG A 26 13.71 5.84 -7.55
C ARG A 26 14.77 5.34 -6.56
N ALA A 27 14.53 5.50 -5.26
CA ALA A 27 15.44 5.03 -4.22
C ALA A 27 15.64 3.51 -4.29
N ILE A 28 14.56 2.75 -4.47
CA ILE A 28 14.62 1.27 -4.59
C ILE A 28 15.37 0.85 -5.85
N TYR A 29 15.07 1.45 -7.00
CA TYR A 29 15.74 1.10 -8.26
C TYR A 29 17.23 1.43 -8.23
N SER A 30 17.61 2.56 -7.61
CA SER A 30 19.01 2.91 -7.42
C SER A 30 19.71 1.93 -6.47
N ALA A 31 19.06 1.54 -5.37
CA ALA A 31 19.63 0.61 -4.39
C ALA A 31 19.82 -0.81 -4.93
N ALA A 32 19.03 -1.23 -5.93
CA ALA A 32 19.14 -2.54 -6.56
C ALA A 32 20.43 -2.73 -7.39
N GLY A 33 21.17 -1.64 -7.70
CA GLY A 33 22.48 -1.72 -8.36
C GLY A 33 22.47 -2.17 -9.82
N ASN A 34 21.29 -2.32 -10.45
CA ASN A 34 21.17 -2.69 -11.86
C ASN A 34 20.90 -1.46 -12.73
N GLY A 35 21.96 -0.88 -13.30
CA GLY A 35 21.88 0.37 -14.07
C GLY A 35 20.98 0.29 -15.32
N LEU A 36 20.96 -0.86 -16.00
CA LEU A 36 20.09 -1.06 -17.18
C LEU A 36 18.61 -1.06 -16.79
N ILE A 37 18.24 -1.86 -15.78
CA ILE A 37 16.86 -1.92 -15.28
C ILE A 37 16.44 -0.57 -14.71
N HIS A 38 17.33 0.09 -13.96
CA HIS A 38 17.08 1.42 -13.41
C HIS A 38 16.70 2.43 -14.49
N GLY A 39 17.46 2.50 -15.59
CA GLY A 39 17.17 3.41 -16.70
C GLY A 39 15.81 3.14 -17.36
N ILE A 40 15.47 1.87 -17.58
CA ILE A 40 14.18 1.46 -18.15
C ILE A 40 13.03 1.86 -17.23
N LEU A 41 13.14 1.55 -15.93
CA LEU A 41 12.06 1.78 -14.97
C LEU A 41 11.84 3.27 -14.68
N VAL A 42 12.91 4.09 -14.60
CA VAL A 42 12.76 5.54 -14.40
C VAL A 42 12.09 6.19 -15.60
N ASN A 43 12.46 5.81 -16.83
CA ASN A 43 11.82 6.35 -18.03
C ASN A 43 10.32 6.04 -18.07
N LEU A 44 9.93 4.84 -17.65
CA LEU A 44 8.51 4.45 -17.55
C LEU A 44 7.80 5.20 -16.43
N LEU A 45 8.42 5.31 -15.26
CA LEU A 45 7.88 5.95 -14.07
C LEU A 45 7.53 7.42 -14.33
N ASP A 46 8.41 8.18 -14.99
CA ASP A 46 8.18 9.59 -15.32
C ASP A 46 6.93 9.77 -16.22
N LYS A 47 6.75 8.89 -17.21
CA LYS A 47 5.57 8.88 -18.08
C LYS A 47 4.30 8.56 -17.29
N VAL A 48 4.36 7.55 -16.42
CA VAL A 48 3.24 7.16 -15.56
C VAL A 48 2.84 8.30 -14.62
N HIS A 49 3.79 8.98 -13.99
CA HIS A 49 3.51 10.15 -13.15
C HIS A 49 2.98 11.36 -13.92
N TRP A 50 3.43 11.58 -15.14
CA TRP A 50 2.86 12.63 -15.98
C TRP A 50 1.38 12.36 -16.27
N ILE A 51 1.03 11.13 -16.68
CA ILE A 51 -0.37 10.72 -16.90
C ILE A 51 -1.19 10.88 -15.61
N GLN A 52 -0.64 10.50 -14.46
CA GLN A 52 -1.32 10.64 -13.16
C GLN A 52 -1.72 12.08 -12.85
N ARG A 53 -0.82 13.04 -13.05
CA ARG A 53 -1.11 14.46 -12.80
C ARG A 53 -2.14 15.04 -13.76
N THR A 54 -2.25 14.48 -14.97
CA THR A 54 -3.18 14.96 -16.00
C THR A 54 -4.56 14.29 -15.97
N SER A 55 -4.69 13.12 -15.33
CA SER A 55 -5.96 12.39 -15.25
C SER A 55 -6.85 12.93 -14.13
N VAL A 56 -8.08 13.33 -14.49
CA VAL A 56 -9.10 13.81 -13.55
C VAL A 56 -9.72 12.62 -12.82
N GLY A 57 -9.26 12.35 -11.60
CA GLY A 57 -9.81 11.31 -10.75
C GLY A 57 -9.33 11.50 -9.31
N SER A 58 -10.25 11.38 -8.35
CA SER A 58 -9.93 11.49 -6.92
C SER A 58 -8.75 10.58 -6.58
N PRO A 59 -7.75 11.04 -5.83
CA PRO A 59 -6.60 10.23 -5.53
C PRO A 59 -7.02 9.01 -4.68
N ARG A 60 -6.18 7.95 -4.68
CA ARG A 60 -6.28 6.80 -3.76
C ARG A 60 -5.34 6.94 -2.54
N PRO A 61 -5.13 8.14 -1.96
CA PRO A 61 -3.86 8.40 -1.31
C PRO A 61 -3.78 7.73 0.07
N THR A 62 -4.91 7.57 0.78
CA THR A 62 -4.93 6.98 2.12
C THR A 62 -4.46 5.51 2.15
N SER A 63 -4.99 4.66 1.26
CA SER A 63 -4.57 3.24 1.22
C SER A 63 -3.19 3.05 0.60
N ALA A 64 -2.77 3.96 -0.28
CA ALA A 64 -1.44 3.91 -0.89
C ALA A 64 -0.32 4.30 0.08
N LEU A 65 -0.58 5.26 0.98
CA LEU A 65 0.40 5.64 2.01
C LEU A 65 0.68 4.49 2.99
N GLY A 66 -0.36 3.73 3.37
CA GLY A 66 -0.20 2.53 4.19
C GLY A 66 0.71 1.49 3.54
N GLU A 67 0.55 1.26 2.23
CA GLU A 67 1.39 0.32 1.48
C GLU A 67 2.86 0.74 1.43
N ILE A 68 3.14 2.04 1.31
CA ILE A 68 4.52 2.54 1.35
C ILE A 68 5.13 2.36 2.75
N ARG A 69 4.34 2.52 3.82
CA ARG A 69 4.81 2.23 5.19
C ARG A 69 5.13 0.75 5.38
N ASP A 70 4.26 -0.13 4.88
CA ASP A 70 4.50 -1.58 4.92
C ASP A 70 5.76 -1.99 4.14
N LEU A 71 6.00 -1.33 3.00
CA LEU A 71 7.19 -1.53 2.19
C LEU A 71 8.44 -1.09 2.94
N LEU A 72 8.41 0.08 3.58
CA LEU A 72 9.53 0.58 4.36
C LEU A 72 9.87 -0.38 5.50
N ALA A 73 8.86 -0.87 6.23
CA ALA A 73 9.06 -1.85 7.30
C ALA A 73 9.73 -3.14 6.78
N ALA A 74 9.33 -3.63 5.60
CA ALA A 74 9.96 -4.79 4.97
C ALA A 74 11.42 -4.54 4.55
N LEU A 75 11.71 -3.35 4.03
CA LEU A 75 13.07 -2.94 3.68
C LEU A 75 13.97 -2.80 4.92
N GLU A 76 13.45 -2.19 5.99
CA GLU A 76 14.16 -2.04 7.28
C GLU A 76 14.47 -3.39 7.92
N SER A 77 13.55 -4.35 7.83
CA SER A 77 13.78 -5.72 8.29
C SER A 77 14.63 -6.56 7.33
N ARG A 78 15.08 -5.99 6.21
CA ARG A 78 15.82 -6.68 5.13
C ARG A 78 15.11 -7.92 4.59
N ASP A 79 13.78 -7.89 4.58
CA ASP A 79 12.95 -8.97 4.03
C ASP A 79 12.65 -8.70 2.56
N ALA A 80 13.50 -9.24 1.69
CA ALA A 80 13.43 -9.00 0.24
C ALA A 80 12.13 -9.54 -0.38
N GLU A 81 11.66 -10.71 0.06
CA GLU A 81 10.44 -11.34 -0.46
C GLU A 81 9.21 -10.53 -0.08
N ARG A 82 9.12 -10.10 1.19
CA ARG A 82 8.03 -9.23 1.64
C ARG A 82 8.07 -7.88 0.92
N ALA A 83 9.24 -7.27 0.76
CA ALA A 83 9.37 -6.00 0.04
C ALA A 83 8.90 -6.13 -1.42
N ALA A 84 9.29 -7.21 -2.10
CA ALA A 84 8.84 -7.50 -3.46
C ALA A 84 7.33 -7.71 -3.53
N HIS A 85 6.75 -8.46 -2.59
CA HIS A 85 5.31 -8.69 -2.51
C HIS A 85 4.52 -7.40 -2.30
N VAL A 86 4.96 -6.54 -1.37
CA VAL A 86 4.30 -5.26 -1.08
C VAL A 86 4.37 -4.35 -2.31
N MET A 87 5.54 -4.20 -2.93
CA MET A 87 5.71 -3.37 -4.13
C MET A 87 4.84 -3.86 -5.30
N ARG A 88 4.80 -5.17 -5.53
CA ARG A 88 3.94 -5.76 -6.57
C ARG A 88 2.47 -5.45 -6.31
N THR A 89 2.03 -5.62 -5.07
CA THR A 89 0.64 -5.36 -4.67
C THR A 89 0.28 -3.88 -4.84
N HIS A 90 1.18 -2.98 -4.44
CA HIS A 90 1.04 -1.54 -4.64
C HIS A 90 0.82 -1.17 -6.11
N ILE A 91 1.70 -1.65 -7.01
CA ILE A 91 1.59 -1.38 -8.45
C ILE A 91 0.26 -1.91 -9.02
N LEU A 92 -0.14 -3.13 -8.64
CA LEU A 92 -1.38 -3.74 -9.13
C LEU A 92 -2.63 -3.01 -8.64
N ARG A 93 -2.66 -2.58 -7.37
CA ARG A 93 -3.78 -1.80 -6.82
C ARG A 93 -3.88 -0.42 -7.46
N THR A 94 -2.74 0.23 -7.67
CA THR A 94 -2.67 1.50 -8.40
C THR A 94 -3.16 1.35 -9.84
N ALA A 95 -2.79 0.27 -10.55
CA ALA A 95 -3.30 -0.03 -11.88
C ALA A 95 -4.82 -0.31 -11.89
N LYS A 96 -5.31 -1.12 -10.93
CA LYS A 96 -6.74 -1.43 -10.80
C LYS A 96 -7.56 -0.17 -10.54
N PHE A 97 -7.14 0.68 -9.60
CA PHE A 97 -7.81 1.93 -9.28
C PHE A 97 -7.99 2.84 -10.51
N ARG A 98 -6.98 2.90 -11.38
CA ARG A 98 -7.03 3.69 -12.62
C ARG A 98 -7.97 3.13 -13.69
N ASN A 99 -8.22 1.82 -13.66
CA ASN A 99 -9.13 1.18 -14.60
C ASN A 99 -10.60 1.24 -14.13
N LEU A 100 -10.89 1.75 -12.92
CA LEU A 100 -12.28 1.99 -12.51
C LEU A 100 -12.82 3.25 -13.21
N PRO A 101 -14.04 3.20 -13.77
CA PRO A 101 -14.68 4.38 -14.33
C PRO A 101 -14.89 5.44 -13.24
N ALA A 102 -14.63 6.71 -13.56
CA ALA A 102 -14.84 7.82 -12.65
C ALA A 102 -16.30 7.82 -12.16
N GLY A 103 -16.50 7.56 -10.86
CA GLY A 103 -17.83 7.47 -10.24
C GLY A 103 -18.30 6.05 -9.87
N ALA A 104 -17.51 5.01 -10.10
CA ALA A 104 -17.79 3.71 -9.49
C ALA A 104 -17.69 3.84 -7.95
N PRO A 105 -18.72 3.44 -7.18
CA PRO A 105 -18.63 3.46 -5.72
C PRO A 105 -17.43 2.61 -5.32
N ALA A 106 -16.62 3.12 -4.40
CA ALA A 106 -15.59 2.33 -3.74
C ALA A 106 -16.31 1.21 -2.99
N THR A 107 -16.51 0.08 -3.67
CA THR A 107 -17.07 -1.12 -3.06
C THR A 107 -16.10 -1.53 -1.96
N GLU A 108 -16.56 -1.27 -0.74
CA GLU A 108 -16.15 -1.80 0.55
C GLU A 108 -14.79 -2.48 0.52
N ALA A 109 -13.80 -1.80 1.10
CA ALA A 109 -12.58 -2.41 1.56
C ALA A 109 -12.93 -3.73 2.26
N GLU A 110 -12.52 -4.84 1.67
CA GLU A 110 -12.55 -6.16 2.32
C GLU A 110 -11.84 -6.02 3.65
N THR A 111 -12.66 -5.91 4.69
CA THR A 111 -12.22 -5.95 6.09
C THR A 111 -11.63 -7.33 6.28
N PRO A 112 -10.37 -7.49 6.73
CA PRO A 112 -9.89 -8.81 7.11
C PRO A 112 -10.75 -9.24 8.29
N ALA A 113 -11.57 -10.27 8.06
CA ALA A 113 -12.38 -10.88 9.08
C ALA A 113 -11.49 -11.20 10.29
N GLN A 114 -11.81 -10.56 11.41
CA GLN A 114 -11.18 -10.78 12.69
C GLN A 114 -11.13 -12.29 12.97
N SER A 115 -9.91 -12.81 13.09
CA SER A 115 -9.65 -14.14 13.60
C SER A 115 -10.26 -14.21 15.00
N LYS A 116 -11.37 -14.94 15.13
CA LYS A 116 -11.98 -15.26 16.42
C LYS A 116 -11.03 -16.20 17.17
N GLU A 117 -10.18 -15.61 18.01
CA GLU A 117 -9.52 -16.32 19.08
C GLU A 117 -10.49 -16.42 20.27
N LYS A 118 -10.92 -17.64 20.59
CA LYS A 118 -10.82 -18.21 21.94
C LYS A 118 -11.46 -19.60 21.98
N ALA A 119 -10.59 -20.60 22.03
CA ALA A 119 -10.91 -21.88 22.62
C ALA A 119 -11.10 -21.74 24.14
N GLU A 120 -11.97 -22.62 24.66
CA GLU A 120 -12.04 -23.08 26.05
C GLU A 120 -12.95 -22.33 27.05
N PRO A 121 -14.04 -22.97 27.53
CA PRO A 121 -14.63 -22.65 28.82
C PRO A 121 -14.22 -23.70 29.87
N MET A 122 -13.56 -23.21 30.92
CA MET A 122 -13.21 -23.96 32.12
C MET A 122 -14.45 -24.19 33.02
N ARG A 123 -14.73 -25.48 33.25
CA ARG A 123 -15.47 -26.17 34.32
C ARG A 123 -16.49 -25.39 35.19
N ARG A 124 -17.69 -25.98 35.33
CA ARG A 124 -18.37 -26.11 36.62
C ARG A 124 -18.85 -27.54 36.87
N ARG A 125 -18.36 -28.12 37.98
CA ARG A 125 -18.94 -29.29 38.66
C ARG A 125 -20.35 -28.95 39.13
N ASN A 126 -21.27 -29.92 39.09
CA ASN A 126 -22.05 -30.32 40.27
C ASN A 126 -22.72 -31.69 40.07
N ARG A 127 -22.69 -32.48 41.15
CA ARG A 127 -23.32 -33.79 41.37
C ARG A 127 -24.85 -33.69 41.33
N ALA A 128 -25.53 -34.78 40.95
CA ALA A 128 -26.30 -35.66 41.86
C ALA A 128 -27.54 -36.31 41.19
N ALA A 129 -27.71 -37.61 41.50
CA ALA A 129 -28.94 -38.37 41.72
C ALA A 129 -29.92 -38.66 40.55
N GLY A 130 -30.29 -39.93 40.43
CA GLY A 130 -31.39 -40.45 39.60
C GLY A 130 -31.11 -41.85 39.10
#